data_AF-A0A924S258-F1
#
_entry.id   AF-A0A924S258-F1
#
_cell.length_a   1.000
_cell.length_b   1.000
_cell.length_c   1.000
_cell.angle_alpha   90.00
_cell.angle_beta   90.00
_cell.angle_gamma   90.00
#
_symmetry.space_group_name_H-M   'P 1'
#
loop_
_entity.id
_entity.type
_entity.pdbx_description
1 polymer ?
#
loop_
_entity_poly.entity_id
_entity_poly.type
_entity_poly.pdbx_seq_one_letter_code
_entity_poly.pdbx_strand_id
1 'polypeptide(L)'
;MRVRTSRGSGQIGYRLTRRRHDFGHPLPECNPVRTFAIWVLATLAATACIVFPPAAHAAPPAPRSGPVMQDALPLRSGARSGGTPLATLTQGELVEVRGERMDYLQVWDLARERGGYVRAGAVRTLAPTPDEAPELLALVRFLRDRSGSESLGLGVAAAYLKAAPAGTITAEAFDAMGTMAERLAWRTNVAATNAANAPVRPGEPNIAAQLEVAAGLGIHFASLERDAHVWLCYDGDAFRHVAAPAPTPEQSARAALALRRPDCIADSTPPLQRWQADR
;
A
#
# COMPACT_ATOMS: atom_id res chain seq x y z
N MET A 1 -32.01 -22.60 -39.35
CA MET A 1 -31.15 -21.42 -39.63
C MET A 1 -29.76 -21.94 -39.97
N ARG A 2 -29.34 -21.77 -41.21
CA ARG A 2 -28.11 -22.35 -41.80
C ARG A 2 -27.17 -21.18 -42.08
N VAL A 3 -25.99 -21.12 -41.48
CA VAL A 3 -24.97 -20.11 -41.81
C VAL A 3 -23.60 -20.76 -41.97
N ARG A 4 -22.92 -20.30 -43.01
CA ARG A 4 -21.71 -20.81 -43.65
C ARG A 4 -20.42 -20.54 -42.86
N THR A 5 -19.52 -21.50 -43.02
CA THR A 5 -18.04 -21.47 -43.08
C THR A 5 -17.34 -20.14 -43.39
N SER A 6 -16.19 -19.91 -42.71
CA SER A 6 -14.94 -19.33 -43.27
C SER A 6 -13.82 -19.47 -42.21
N ARG A 7 -12.90 -20.44 -42.30
CA ARG A 7 -11.54 -20.37 -42.90
C ARG A 7 -10.66 -19.21 -42.39
N GLY A 8 -9.49 -19.56 -41.83
CA GLY A 8 -8.37 -18.63 -41.66
C GLY A 8 -7.31 -19.03 -40.62
N SER A 9 -6.71 -20.22 -40.74
CA SER A 9 -5.49 -20.61 -40.01
C SER A 9 -4.27 -20.04 -40.74
N GLY A 10 -3.46 -19.24 -40.03
CA GLY A 10 -2.21 -18.66 -40.55
C GLY A 10 -1.01 -19.12 -39.73
N GLN A 11 -0.57 -20.37 -39.95
CA GLN A 11 0.77 -20.80 -39.57
C GLN A 11 1.77 -20.35 -40.64
N ILE A 12 2.71 -19.48 -40.28
CA ILE A 12 3.82 -19.08 -41.15
C ILE A 12 5.01 -20.01 -40.84
N GLY A 13 5.12 -21.09 -41.63
CA GLY A 13 6.33 -21.88 -41.73
C GLY A 13 7.32 -21.21 -42.68
N TYR A 14 8.54 -20.91 -42.20
CA TYR A 14 9.63 -20.45 -43.07
C TYR A 14 10.33 -21.67 -43.68
N ARG A 15 10.18 -21.83 -44.99
CA ARG A 15 10.85 -22.84 -45.81
C ARG A 15 12.06 -22.22 -46.49
N LEU A 16 13.22 -22.82 -46.27
CA LEU A 16 14.52 -22.46 -46.81
C LEU A 16 14.54 -22.42 -48.35
N THR A 17 15.15 -21.38 -48.93
CA THR A 17 15.76 -21.45 -50.28
C THR A 17 17.17 -20.86 -50.23
N ARG A 18 18.16 -21.76 -50.21
CA ARG A 18 19.58 -21.47 -50.31
C ARG A 18 19.92 -21.26 -51.79
N ARG A 19 19.93 -20.02 -52.28
CA ARG A 19 20.53 -19.70 -53.59
C ARG A 19 22.02 -19.41 -53.42
N ARG A 20 22.85 -20.27 -53.99
CA ARG A 20 24.23 -19.93 -54.37
C ARG A 20 24.15 -18.83 -55.44
N HIS A 21 24.86 -17.74 -55.23
CA HIS A 21 25.30 -16.88 -56.32
C HIS A 21 26.82 -16.75 -56.22
N ASP A 22 27.46 -17.18 -57.29
CA ASP A 22 28.90 -17.13 -57.51
C ASP A 22 29.42 -15.70 -57.53
N PHE A 23 30.64 -15.58 -57.03
CA PHE A 23 31.47 -14.39 -56.99
C PHE A 23 31.93 -13.96 -58.39
N GLY A 24 31.71 -12.70 -58.73
CA GLY A 24 32.37 -11.99 -59.83
C GLY A 24 32.59 -10.53 -59.44
N HIS A 25 33.85 -10.16 -59.21
CA HIS A 25 34.30 -8.80 -58.86
C HIS A 25 34.01 -7.78 -59.99
N PRO A 26 33.89 -6.48 -59.68
CA PRO A 26 35.09 -5.63 -59.58
C PRO A 26 35.17 -4.86 -58.27
N LEU A 27 36.39 -4.68 -57.76
CA LEU A 27 36.71 -3.82 -56.62
C LEU A 27 36.39 -2.36 -56.98
N PRO A 28 35.60 -1.63 -56.20
CA PRO A 28 35.54 -0.18 -56.32
C PRO A 28 36.81 0.41 -55.72
N GLU A 29 37.48 1.23 -56.52
CA GLU A 29 38.68 1.98 -56.17
C GLU A 29 38.55 2.65 -54.79
N CYS A 30 39.45 2.26 -53.88
CA CYS A 30 39.60 2.86 -52.56
C CYS A 30 40.04 4.31 -52.72
N ASN A 31 39.11 5.24 -52.52
CA ASN A 31 39.46 6.64 -52.30
C ASN A 31 39.85 6.82 -50.81
N PRO A 32 41.15 7.00 -50.49
CA PRO A 32 41.66 6.92 -49.11
C PRO A 32 41.09 7.99 -48.19
N VAL A 33 40.55 9.08 -48.76
CA VAL A 33 39.94 10.19 -48.02
C VAL A 33 38.56 9.80 -47.46
N ARG A 34 37.79 8.98 -48.19
CA ARG A 34 36.45 8.53 -47.73
C ARG A 34 36.55 7.50 -46.61
N THR A 35 37.54 6.62 -46.66
CA THR A 35 37.76 5.59 -45.63
C THR A 35 38.25 6.20 -44.32
N PHE A 36 39.12 7.23 -44.38
CA PHE A 36 39.54 7.97 -43.19
C PHE A 36 38.39 8.76 -42.56
N ALA A 37 37.55 9.41 -43.37
CA ALA A 37 36.40 10.18 -42.86
C ALA A 37 35.38 9.29 -42.11
N ILE A 38 35.12 8.08 -42.59
CA ILE A 38 34.21 7.13 -41.94
C ILE A 38 34.80 6.61 -40.61
N TRP A 39 36.10 6.34 -40.56
CA TRP A 39 36.78 5.92 -39.33
C TRP A 39 36.88 7.03 -38.28
N VAL A 40 37.09 8.28 -38.68
CA VAL A 40 37.11 9.44 -37.77
C VAL A 40 35.70 9.75 -37.22
N LEU A 41 34.65 9.63 -38.05
CA LEU A 41 33.26 9.79 -37.58
C LEU A 41 32.82 8.67 -36.64
N ALA A 42 33.23 7.43 -36.89
CA ALA A 42 32.92 6.29 -36.01
C ALA A 42 33.64 6.37 -34.66
N THR A 43 34.88 6.88 -34.63
CA THR A 43 35.64 7.06 -33.39
C THR A 43 35.15 8.25 -32.56
N LEU A 44 34.71 9.35 -33.19
CA LEU A 44 34.04 10.47 -32.51
C LEU A 44 32.70 10.09 -31.88
N ALA A 45 31.90 9.23 -32.55
CA ALA A 45 30.66 8.72 -32.00
C ALA A 45 30.88 7.79 -30.79
N ALA A 46 31.97 7.01 -30.78
CA ALA A 46 32.33 6.16 -29.64
C ALA A 46 32.92 6.93 -28.45
N THR A 47 33.63 8.04 -28.69
CA THR A 47 34.18 8.88 -27.61
C THR A 47 33.13 9.80 -26.97
N ALA A 48 32.07 10.18 -27.69
CA ALA A 48 30.97 10.97 -27.14
C ALA A 48 30.18 10.22 -26.03
N CYS A 49 30.16 8.88 -26.05
CA CYS A 49 29.48 8.06 -25.03
C CYS A 49 30.27 7.88 -23.73
N ILE A 50 31.57 8.22 -23.69
CA ILE A 50 32.43 8.06 -22.51
C ILE A 50 32.51 9.36 -21.68
N VAL A 51 32.30 10.52 -22.31
CA VAL A 51 32.50 11.83 -21.67
C VAL A 51 31.23 12.42 -21.05
N PHE A 52 30.04 11.99 -21.48
CA PHE A 52 28.76 12.43 -20.91
C PHE A 52 27.96 11.23 -20.41
N PRO A 53 28.16 10.77 -19.17
CA PRO A 53 27.14 9.94 -18.54
C PRO A 53 25.82 10.72 -18.58
N PRO A 54 24.68 10.11 -18.97
CA PRO A 54 23.39 10.76 -18.82
C PRO A 54 23.28 11.10 -17.33
N ALA A 55 23.22 12.39 -17.01
CA ALA A 55 22.90 12.83 -15.66
C ALA A 55 21.58 12.17 -15.32
N ALA A 56 21.63 11.13 -14.47
CA ALA A 56 20.48 10.58 -13.82
C ALA A 56 19.85 11.76 -13.09
N HIS A 57 18.80 12.34 -13.67
CA HIS A 57 17.98 13.31 -12.97
C HIS A 57 17.50 12.55 -11.74
N ALA A 58 18.02 12.95 -10.57
CA ALA A 58 17.54 12.43 -9.32
C ALA A 58 16.02 12.61 -9.34
N ALA A 59 15.29 11.50 -9.23
CA ALA A 59 13.85 11.55 -9.11
C ALA A 59 13.53 12.55 -7.98
N PRO A 60 12.56 13.45 -8.15
CA PRO A 60 12.19 14.37 -7.09
C PRO A 60 11.93 13.56 -5.82
N PRO A 61 12.40 14.04 -4.65
CA PRO A 61 12.22 13.31 -3.40
C PRO A 61 10.73 13.04 -3.23
N ALA A 62 10.38 11.78 -2.94
CA ALA A 62 8.99 11.39 -2.73
C ALA A 62 8.34 12.33 -1.69
N PRO A 63 7.08 12.75 -1.91
CA PRO A 63 6.41 13.61 -0.95
C PRO A 63 6.40 12.91 0.41
N ARG A 64 6.84 13.64 1.44
CA ARG A 64 6.85 13.13 2.80
C ARG A 64 5.41 12.92 3.24
N SER A 65 5.13 11.76 3.84
CA SER A 65 3.79 11.45 4.34
C SER A 65 3.92 10.77 5.69
N GLY A 66 2.90 10.87 6.53
CA GLY A 66 2.99 10.30 7.86
C GLY A 66 1.64 10.04 8.50
N PRO A 67 1.53 9.02 9.36
CA PRO A 67 0.35 8.83 10.17
C PRO A 67 0.25 9.91 11.26
N VAL A 68 -0.97 10.33 11.52
CA VAL A 68 -1.34 11.14 12.69
C VAL A 68 -1.17 10.30 13.96
N MET A 69 -0.53 10.87 14.98
CA MET A 69 -0.11 10.12 16.17
C MET A 69 -1.17 10.01 17.27
N GLN A 70 -2.22 10.84 17.22
CA GLN A 70 -3.23 10.95 18.27
C GLN A 70 -4.62 11.20 17.69
N ASP A 71 -5.64 10.78 18.43
CA ASP A 71 -7.03 11.03 18.04
C ASP A 71 -7.43 12.49 18.27
N ALA A 72 -8.51 12.87 17.58
CA ALA A 72 -9.13 14.18 17.67
C ALA A 72 -8.16 15.36 17.41
N LEU A 73 -7.19 15.19 16.50
CA LEU A 73 -6.20 16.21 16.17
C LEU A 73 -6.84 17.31 15.29
N PRO A 74 -6.94 18.58 15.75
CA PRO A 74 -7.51 19.63 14.93
C PRO A 74 -6.57 20.03 13.79
N LEU A 75 -7.05 19.91 12.55
CA LEU A 75 -6.45 20.52 11.36
C LEU A 75 -6.85 22.00 11.31
N ARG A 76 -5.89 22.92 11.27
CA ARG A 76 -6.16 24.36 11.41
C ARG A 76 -5.87 25.13 10.13
N SER A 77 -6.57 26.25 9.96
CA SER A 77 -6.36 27.18 8.82
C SER A 77 -5.01 27.91 8.82
N GLY A 78 -4.29 27.94 9.94
CA GLY A 78 -3.00 28.62 10.04
C GLY A 78 -2.04 27.96 11.03
N ALA A 79 -0.74 28.22 10.85
CA ALA A 79 0.37 27.77 11.68
C ALA A 79 0.40 28.47 13.07
N ARG A 80 -0.70 28.34 13.83
CA ARG A 80 -0.89 28.95 15.16
C ARG A 80 -1.95 28.19 15.95
N SER A 81 -1.85 28.22 17.27
CA SER A 81 -2.73 27.48 18.17
C SER A 81 -4.18 27.97 18.11
N GLY A 82 -4.37 29.28 17.95
CA GLY A 82 -5.69 29.92 17.79
C GLY A 82 -6.23 29.94 16.35
N GLY A 83 -5.67 29.15 15.43
CA GLY A 83 -6.21 29.03 14.08
C GLY A 83 -7.56 28.31 14.09
N THR A 84 -8.50 28.75 13.25
CA THR A 84 -9.83 28.13 13.12
C THR A 84 -9.68 26.65 12.76
N PRO A 85 -10.28 25.72 13.53
CA PRO A 85 -10.34 24.31 13.16
C PRO A 85 -11.12 24.15 11.85
N LEU A 86 -10.53 23.42 10.90
CA LEU A 86 -11.09 23.11 9.60
C LEU A 86 -11.66 21.69 9.54
N ALA A 87 -10.99 20.76 10.22
CA ALA A 87 -11.36 19.36 10.33
C ALA A 87 -10.72 18.76 11.59
N THR A 88 -11.12 17.54 11.92
CA THR A 88 -10.53 16.73 12.98
C THR A 88 -9.93 15.49 12.34
N LEU A 89 -8.62 15.31 12.52
CA LEU A 89 -7.88 14.14 12.06
C LEU A 89 -7.85 13.08 13.15
N THR A 90 -7.77 11.84 12.72
CA THR A 90 -7.81 10.66 13.58
C THR A 90 -6.45 9.99 13.64
N GLN A 91 -6.13 9.32 14.74
CA GLN A 91 -4.91 8.54 14.87
C GLN A 91 -4.81 7.51 13.72
N GLY A 92 -3.63 7.41 13.12
CA GLY A 92 -3.34 6.49 12.00
C GLY A 92 -3.71 7.02 10.62
N GLU A 93 -4.44 8.14 10.55
CA GLU A 93 -4.78 8.78 9.29
C GLU A 93 -3.50 9.28 8.59
N LEU A 94 -3.35 8.93 7.32
CA LEU A 94 -2.18 9.31 6.52
C LEU A 94 -2.36 10.70 5.93
N VAL A 95 -1.43 11.60 6.24
CA VAL A 95 -1.41 12.95 5.67
C VAL A 95 -0.13 13.19 4.87
N GLU A 96 -0.24 13.95 3.80
CA GLU A 96 0.90 14.41 3.01
C GLU A 96 1.46 15.69 3.64
N VAL A 97 2.77 15.71 3.91
CA VAL A 97 3.47 16.86 4.48
C VAL A 97 4.01 17.71 3.33
N ARG A 98 3.51 18.94 3.21
CA ARG A 98 3.84 19.87 2.11
C ARG A 98 4.81 20.98 2.51
N GLY A 99 4.99 21.20 3.81
CA GLY A 99 5.91 22.21 4.31
C GLY A 99 5.90 22.30 5.82
N GLU A 100 6.79 23.13 6.34
CA GLU A 100 6.92 23.40 7.76
C GLU A 100 7.02 24.91 7.97
N ARG A 101 6.32 25.41 9.00
CA ARG A 101 6.32 26.82 9.36
C ARG A 101 6.26 26.94 10.88
N MET A 102 7.35 27.40 11.48
CA MET A 102 7.52 27.37 12.95
C MET A 102 7.32 25.93 13.45
N ASP A 103 6.64 25.74 14.58
CA ASP A 103 6.34 24.40 15.14
C ASP A 103 5.10 23.72 14.50
N TYR A 104 4.76 24.06 13.25
CA TYR A 104 3.61 23.53 12.53
C TYR A 104 4.00 22.93 11.18
N LEU A 105 3.40 21.79 10.87
CA LEU A 105 3.46 21.18 9.55
C LEU A 105 2.26 21.64 8.74
N GLN A 106 2.51 22.07 7.51
CA GLN A 106 1.49 22.23 6.49
C GLN A 106 1.21 20.84 5.90
N VAL A 107 0.00 20.35 6.11
CA VAL A 107 -0.41 19.01 5.70
C VAL A 107 -1.60 19.05 4.74
N TRP A 108 -1.70 18.02 3.92
CA TRP A 108 -2.83 17.76 3.06
C TRP A 108 -3.48 16.43 3.46
N ASP A 109 -4.73 16.51 3.90
CA ASP A 109 -5.59 15.35 4.09
C ASP A 109 -6.12 14.92 2.72
N LEU A 110 -5.71 13.71 2.29
CA LEU A 110 -6.08 13.13 1.01
C LEU A 110 -7.56 12.70 0.98
N ALA A 111 -8.12 12.24 2.10
CA ALA A 111 -9.49 11.75 2.17
C ALA A 111 -10.51 12.88 2.04
N ARG A 112 -10.18 14.06 2.58
CA ARG A 112 -11.06 15.25 2.55
C ARG A 112 -10.61 16.30 1.54
N GLU A 113 -9.55 16.03 0.79
CA GLU A 113 -8.90 16.96 -0.15
C GLU A 113 -8.68 18.35 0.46
N ARG A 114 -8.17 18.36 1.70
CA ARG A 114 -8.14 19.57 2.51
C ARG A 114 -6.76 19.84 3.09
N GLY A 115 -6.24 21.02 2.77
CA GLY A 115 -5.00 21.53 3.35
C GLY A 115 -5.23 22.22 4.70
N GLY A 116 -4.23 22.15 5.56
CA GLY A 116 -4.20 22.91 6.81
C GLY A 116 -2.87 22.75 7.55
N TYR A 117 -2.88 23.12 8.82
CA TYR A 117 -1.73 23.09 9.70
C TYR A 117 -2.00 22.26 10.95
N VAL A 118 -1.02 21.46 11.34
CA VAL A 118 -0.99 20.67 12.58
C VAL A 118 0.32 20.94 13.31
N ARG A 119 0.40 20.66 14.62
CA ARG A 119 1.68 20.77 15.35
C ARG A 119 2.65 19.71 14.83
N ALA A 120 3.94 20.06 14.74
CA ALA A 120 4.95 19.18 14.17
C ALA A 120 5.04 17.80 14.85
N GLY A 121 4.93 17.74 16.18
CA GLY A 121 4.95 16.46 16.92
C GLY A 121 3.68 15.61 16.78
N ALA A 122 2.63 16.10 16.12
CA ALA A 122 1.36 15.39 16.00
C ALA A 122 1.32 14.39 14.82
N VAL A 123 2.28 14.49 13.90
CA VAL A 123 2.42 13.61 12.74
C VAL A 123 3.84 13.03 12.75
N ARG A 124 3.96 11.70 12.64
CA ARG A 124 5.27 11.09 12.43
C ARG A 124 5.55 11.12 10.95
N THR A 125 6.41 12.03 10.52
CA THR A 125 6.86 12.08 9.12
C THR A 125 7.66 10.83 8.79
N LEU A 126 7.27 10.14 7.72
CA LEU A 126 7.94 8.96 7.20
C LEU A 126 8.38 9.23 5.75
N ALA A 127 9.49 8.65 5.32
CA ALA A 127 9.87 8.60 3.93
C ALA A 127 9.80 7.14 3.48
N PRO A 128 8.74 6.71 2.77
CA PRO A 128 8.53 5.30 2.44
C PRO A 128 9.55 4.83 1.39
N THR A 129 10.76 4.61 1.85
CA THR A 129 11.94 4.22 1.08
C THR A 129 12.36 2.83 1.55
N PRO A 130 13.02 2.04 0.67
CA PRO A 130 13.51 0.71 1.03
C PRO A 130 14.35 0.67 2.32
N ASP A 131 15.14 1.71 2.58
CA ASP A 131 16.05 1.80 3.72
C ASP A 131 15.30 1.94 5.07
N GLU A 132 14.11 2.56 5.07
CA GLU A 132 13.28 2.74 6.28
C GLU A 132 12.41 1.51 6.59
N ALA A 133 12.24 0.58 5.64
CA ALA A 133 11.30 -0.54 5.78
C ALA A 133 11.54 -1.41 7.04
N PRO A 134 12.78 -1.73 7.46
CA PRO A 134 13.02 -2.48 8.70
C PRO A 134 12.59 -1.73 9.97
N GLU A 135 12.77 -0.41 10.03
CA GLU A 135 12.34 0.41 11.17
C GLU A 135 10.81 0.48 11.23
N LEU A 136 10.16 0.64 10.08
CA LEU A 136 8.69 0.63 10.00
C LEU A 136 8.12 -0.72 10.46
N LEU A 137 8.73 -1.85 10.06
CA LEU A 137 8.32 -3.17 10.53
C LEU A 137 8.50 -3.32 12.06
N ALA A 138 9.57 -2.77 12.63
CA ALA A 138 9.75 -2.75 14.08
C ALA A 138 8.63 -1.97 14.80
N LEU A 139 8.19 -0.84 14.22
CA LEU A 139 7.05 -0.08 14.75
C LEU A 139 5.73 -0.85 14.60
N VAL A 140 5.52 -1.57 13.49
CA VAL A 140 4.36 -2.48 13.33
C VAL A 140 4.35 -3.54 14.43
N ARG A 141 5.48 -4.19 14.71
CA ARG A 141 5.61 -5.16 15.81
C ARG A 141 5.24 -4.56 17.16
N PHE A 142 5.73 -3.36 17.43
CA PHE A 142 5.43 -2.65 18.68
C PHE A 142 3.94 -2.31 18.82
N LEU A 143 3.30 -1.84 17.74
CA LEU A 143 1.89 -1.44 17.75
C LEU A 143 0.92 -2.62 17.69
N ARG A 144 1.39 -3.78 17.17
CA ARG A 144 0.59 -5.00 17.05
C ARG A 144 -0.17 -5.35 18.32
N ASP A 145 0.49 -5.28 19.47
CA ASP A 145 -0.09 -5.73 20.75
C ASP A 145 -0.63 -4.58 21.61
N ARG A 146 -0.52 -3.33 21.13
CA ARG A 146 -1.02 -2.15 21.84
C ARG A 146 -2.49 -1.90 21.51
N SER A 147 -3.36 -2.08 22.50
CA SER A 147 -4.78 -1.75 22.37
C SER A 147 -4.99 -0.23 22.32
N GLY A 148 -5.97 0.23 21.54
CA GLY A 148 -6.26 1.65 21.40
C GLY A 148 -5.51 2.36 20.26
N SER A 149 -4.45 1.74 19.73
CA SER A 149 -3.62 2.28 18.64
C SER A 149 -3.70 1.44 17.36
N GLU A 150 -4.78 0.69 17.16
CA GLU A 150 -4.95 -0.20 16.01
C GLU A 150 -4.87 0.58 14.70
N SER A 151 -5.58 1.70 14.58
CA SER A 151 -5.52 2.55 13.39
C SER A 151 -4.12 3.12 13.14
N LEU A 152 -3.39 3.50 14.19
CA LEU A 152 -1.98 3.91 14.07
C LEU A 152 -1.12 2.80 13.47
N GLY A 153 -1.26 1.59 14.03
CA GLY A 153 -0.51 0.43 13.57
C GLY A 153 -0.84 0.06 12.14
N LEU A 154 -2.10 0.17 11.73
CA LEU A 154 -2.52 -0.02 10.33
C LEU A 154 -1.93 1.05 9.41
N GLY A 155 -1.91 2.32 9.83
CA GLY A 155 -1.29 3.41 9.06
C GLY A 155 0.23 3.23 8.89
N VAL A 156 0.93 2.80 9.94
CA VAL A 156 2.35 2.44 9.88
C VAL A 156 2.58 1.21 8.99
N ALA A 157 1.72 0.20 9.08
CA ALA A 157 1.80 -0.99 8.23
C ALA A 157 1.61 -0.64 6.75
N ALA A 158 0.69 0.26 6.42
CA ALA A 158 0.54 0.77 5.05
C ALA A 158 1.80 1.51 4.56
N ALA A 159 2.45 2.29 5.42
CA ALA A 159 3.73 2.91 5.10
C ALA A 159 4.84 1.86 4.88
N TYR A 160 4.88 0.79 5.70
CA TYR A 160 5.79 -0.33 5.50
C TYR A 160 5.55 -1.03 4.16
N LEU A 161 4.30 -1.35 3.81
CA LEU A 161 3.97 -2.01 2.54
C LEU A 161 4.36 -1.16 1.33
N LYS A 162 4.32 0.17 1.46
CA LYS A 162 4.80 1.10 0.43
C LYS A 162 6.33 1.18 0.35
N ALA A 163 7.01 1.06 1.48
CA ALA A 163 8.47 1.16 1.58
C ALA A 163 9.19 -0.14 1.22
N ALA A 164 8.60 -1.29 1.56
CA ALA A 164 9.21 -2.60 1.40
C ALA A 164 9.44 -2.92 -0.09
N PRO A 165 10.66 -3.35 -0.47
CA PRO A 165 10.93 -3.84 -1.81
C PRO A 165 9.99 -4.99 -2.23
N ALA A 166 9.70 -5.06 -3.53
CA ALA A 166 8.92 -6.16 -4.08
C ALA A 166 9.60 -7.51 -3.75
N GLY A 167 8.82 -8.47 -3.26
CA GLY A 167 9.31 -9.80 -2.87
C GLY A 167 9.94 -9.90 -1.48
N THR A 168 10.09 -8.79 -0.73
CA THR A 168 10.61 -8.84 0.66
C THR A 168 9.52 -8.74 1.73
N ILE A 169 8.26 -8.54 1.33
CA ILE A 169 7.13 -8.49 2.26
C ILE A 169 6.88 -9.89 2.81
N THR A 170 6.94 -10.02 4.14
CA THR A 170 6.77 -11.29 4.85
C THR A 170 5.36 -11.43 5.43
N ALA A 171 5.03 -12.64 5.89
CA ALA A 171 3.78 -12.96 6.58
C ALA A 171 3.51 -12.07 7.80
N GLU A 172 4.57 -11.58 8.42
CA GLU A 172 4.52 -10.88 9.69
C GLU A 172 3.72 -9.57 9.63
N ALA A 173 3.89 -8.79 8.57
CA ALA A 173 3.17 -7.53 8.42
C ALA A 173 1.66 -7.78 8.29
N PHE A 174 1.27 -8.77 7.50
CA PHE A 174 -0.11 -9.17 7.31
C PHE A 174 -0.74 -9.77 8.56
N ASP A 175 0.00 -10.62 9.29
CA ASP A 175 -0.43 -11.18 10.58
C ASP A 175 -0.66 -10.08 11.63
N ALA A 176 0.22 -9.07 11.68
CA ALA A 176 0.06 -7.92 12.55
C ALA A 176 -1.15 -7.05 12.16
N MET A 177 -1.31 -6.74 10.86
CA MET A 177 -2.47 -5.99 10.35
C MET A 177 -3.78 -6.69 10.67
N GLY A 178 -3.89 -7.99 10.39
CA GLY A 178 -5.08 -8.79 10.72
C GLY A 178 -5.38 -8.81 12.22
N THR A 179 -4.34 -8.97 13.06
CA THR A 179 -4.48 -8.93 14.52
C THR A 179 -5.03 -7.57 15.01
N MET A 180 -4.55 -6.46 14.45
CA MET A 180 -5.02 -5.12 14.81
C MET A 180 -6.45 -4.85 14.30
N ALA A 181 -6.76 -5.26 13.07
CA ALA A 181 -8.08 -5.10 12.48
C ALA A 181 -9.14 -5.90 13.26
N GLU A 182 -8.86 -7.16 13.62
CA GLU A 182 -9.77 -7.94 14.46
C GLU A 182 -9.97 -7.34 15.84
N ARG A 183 -8.90 -6.83 16.47
CA ARG A 183 -9.02 -6.18 17.77
C ARG A 183 -9.85 -4.91 17.69
N LEU A 184 -9.73 -4.13 16.60
CA LEU A 184 -10.54 -2.95 16.38
C LEU A 184 -12.04 -3.31 16.23
N ALA A 185 -12.36 -4.36 15.47
CA ALA A 185 -13.72 -4.89 15.35
C ALA A 185 -14.26 -5.36 16.72
N TRP A 186 -13.47 -6.15 17.46
CA TRP A 186 -13.83 -6.62 18.79
C TRP A 186 -14.08 -5.48 19.78
N ARG A 187 -13.20 -4.47 19.82
CA ARG A 187 -13.38 -3.28 20.66
C ARG A 187 -14.64 -2.51 20.31
N THR A 188 -15.01 -2.47 19.05
CA THR A 188 -16.27 -1.88 18.59
C THR A 188 -17.48 -2.65 19.14
N ASN A 189 -17.45 -3.98 19.06
CA ASN A 189 -18.52 -4.83 19.59
C ASN A 189 -18.65 -4.69 21.12
N VAL A 190 -17.52 -4.73 21.84
CA VAL A 190 -17.50 -4.51 23.29
C VAL A 190 -17.96 -3.10 23.66
N ALA A 191 -17.57 -2.10 22.89
CA ALA A 191 -18.04 -0.74 23.08
C ALA A 191 -19.56 -0.66 22.85
N ALA A 192 -20.09 -1.28 21.80
CA ALA A 192 -21.52 -1.31 21.51
C ALA A 192 -22.33 -2.00 22.63
N THR A 193 -21.83 -3.11 23.19
CA THR A 193 -22.48 -3.78 24.33
C THR A 193 -22.43 -2.93 25.61
N ASN A 194 -21.37 -2.13 25.79
CA ASN A 194 -21.18 -1.29 26.98
C ASN A 194 -21.77 0.13 26.83
N ALA A 195 -22.05 0.57 25.59
CA ALA A 195 -22.48 1.92 25.23
C ALA A 195 -23.91 2.25 25.67
N ALA A 196 -24.57 1.35 26.41
CA ALA A 196 -25.85 1.65 27.02
C ALA A 196 -25.83 2.94 27.85
N ASN A 197 -24.70 3.43 28.41
CA ASN A 197 -24.70 4.60 29.30
C ASN A 197 -23.40 5.47 29.45
N ALA A 198 -22.41 5.48 28.53
CA ALA A 198 -21.16 6.24 28.77
C ALA A 198 -20.73 7.18 27.61
N PRO A 199 -20.55 8.49 27.87
CA PRO A 199 -19.92 9.40 26.90
C PRO A 199 -18.42 9.13 26.78
N VAL A 200 -17.88 9.24 25.56
CA VAL A 200 -16.44 9.14 25.28
C VAL A 200 -15.69 10.25 26.03
N ARG A 201 -14.73 9.90 26.88
CA ARG A 201 -13.96 10.90 27.65
C ARG A 201 -12.91 11.58 26.76
N PRO A 202 -12.55 12.84 27.03
CA PRO A 202 -11.44 13.50 26.33
C PRO A 202 -10.14 12.69 26.44
N GLY A 203 -9.54 12.33 25.30
CA GLY A 203 -8.33 11.51 25.23
C GLY A 203 -8.59 10.00 25.13
N GLU A 204 -9.84 9.54 25.20
CA GLU A 204 -10.19 8.16 24.84
C GLU A 204 -10.18 8.01 23.30
N PRO A 205 -9.69 6.87 22.79
CA PRO A 205 -9.65 6.62 21.36
C PRO A 205 -11.06 6.62 20.75
N ASN A 206 -11.26 7.40 19.69
CA ASN A 206 -12.54 7.47 19.00
C ASN A 206 -12.68 6.28 18.04
N ILE A 207 -13.21 5.17 18.56
CA ILE A 207 -13.31 3.89 17.83
C ILE A 207 -14.01 4.04 16.47
N ALA A 208 -15.08 4.85 16.40
CA ALA A 208 -15.78 5.09 15.15
C ALA A 208 -14.87 5.76 14.10
N ALA A 209 -14.12 6.79 14.51
CA ALA A 209 -13.17 7.44 13.62
C ALA A 209 -12.00 6.51 13.25
N GLN A 210 -11.53 5.66 14.17
CA GLN A 210 -10.49 4.67 13.89
C GLN A 210 -10.95 3.63 12.84
N LEU A 211 -12.23 3.25 12.84
CA LEU A 211 -12.82 2.41 11.79
C LEU A 211 -12.83 3.11 10.42
N GLU A 212 -13.13 4.40 10.37
CA GLU A 212 -13.06 5.18 9.12
C GLU A 212 -11.64 5.23 8.57
N VAL A 213 -10.64 5.43 9.43
CA VAL A 213 -9.22 5.38 9.04
C VAL A 213 -8.86 3.99 8.49
N ALA A 214 -9.24 2.92 9.19
CA ALA A 214 -8.98 1.57 8.74
C ALA A 214 -9.63 1.30 7.36
N ALA A 215 -10.87 1.73 7.16
CA ALA A 215 -11.56 1.62 5.87
C ALA A 215 -10.84 2.40 4.75
N GLY A 216 -10.35 3.61 5.03
CA GLY A 216 -9.55 4.41 4.10
C GLY A 216 -8.21 3.76 3.70
N LEU A 217 -7.68 2.88 4.56
CA LEU A 217 -6.49 2.06 4.30
C LEU A 217 -6.81 0.74 3.58
N GLY A 218 -8.08 0.48 3.24
CA GLY A 218 -8.51 -0.75 2.57
C GLY A 218 -8.84 -1.91 3.50
N ILE A 219 -9.01 -1.66 4.81
CA ILE A 219 -9.46 -2.68 5.76
C ILE A 219 -10.99 -2.73 5.75
N HIS A 220 -11.57 -3.85 5.36
CA HIS A 220 -13.01 -3.98 5.25
C HIS A 220 -13.61 -4.69 6.46
N PHE A 221 -14.77 -4.20 6.89
CA PHE A 221 -15.56 -4.80 7.96
C PHE A 221 -16.95 -5.15 7.44
N ALA A 222 -17.44 -6.34 7.81
CA ALA A 222 -18.80 -6.77 7.60
C ALA A 222 -19.63 -6.54 8.86
N SER A 223 -20.81 -5.96 8.69
CA SER A 223 -21.81 -5.82 9.74
C SER A 223 -22.77 -7.02 9.66
N LEU A 224 -22.88 -7.77 10.75
CA LEU A 224 -23.76 -8.92 10.88
C LEU A 224 -24.80 -8.64 11.95
N GLU A 225 -26.07 -8.87 11.64
CA GLU A 225 -27.12 -8.85 12.66
C GLU A 225 -27.21 -10.22 13.33
N ARG A 226 -27.08 -10.26 14.66
CA ARG A 226 -27.24 -11.48 15.46
C ARG A 226 -27.95 -11.15 16.76
N ASP A 227 -28.97 -11.92 17.10
CA ASP A 227 -29.73 -11.78 18.36
C ASP A 227 -30.16 -10.32 18.65
N ALA A 228 -30.62 -9.61 17.61
CA ALA A 228 -30.98 -8.18 17.62
C ALA A 228 -29.84 -7.19 17.94
N HIS A 229 -28.58 -7.66 17.91
CA HIS A 229 -27.38 -6.84 18.03
C HIS A 229 -26.64 -6.76 16.70
N VAL A 230 -26.02 -5.63 16.44
CA VAL A 230 -25.10 -5.48 15.31
C VAL A 230 -23.71 -5.88 15.76
N TRP A 231 -23.13 -6.87 15.07
CA TRP A 231 -21.78 -7.36 15.29
C TRP A 231 -20.90 -6.98 14.10
N LEU A 232 -19.80 -6.29 14.38
CA LEU A 232 -18.81 -5.91 13.39
C LEU A 232 -17.72 -6.98 13.31
N CYS A 233 -17.43 -7.45 12.10
CA CYS A 233 -16.43 -8.47 11.82
C CYS A 233 -15.43 -7.97 10.79
N TYR A 234 -14.14 -8.24 11.02
CA TYR A 234 -13.12 -8.02 10.01
C TYR A 234 -13.27 -9.06 8.88
N ASP A 235 -13.07 -8.66 7.63
CA ASP A 235 -13.20 -9.55 6.46
C ASP A 235 -12.05 -10.58 6.31
N GLY A 236 -10.98 -10.40 7.09
CA GLY A 236 -9.84 -11.30 7.12
C GLY A 236 -8.86 -11.15 5.95
N ASP A 237 -8.95 -10.09 5.13
CA ASP A 237 -8.15 -10.00 3.91
C ASP A 237 -6.63 -10.07 4.16
N ALA A 238 -6.14 -9.39 5.21
CA ALA A 238 -4.76 -9.47 5.65
C ALA A 238 -4.39 -10.90 6.07
N PHE A 239 -5.28 -11.63 6.76
CA PHE A 239 -5.04 -13.03 7.11
C PHE A 239 -5.00 -13.96 5.88
N ARG A 240 -5.77 -13.68 4.83
CA ARG A 240 -5.63 -14.40 3.54
C ARG A 240 -4.27 -14.15 2.91
N HIS A 241 -3.73 -12.93 3.04
CA HIS A 241 -2.39 -12.60 2.57
C HIS A 241 -1.25 -13.22 3.39
N VAL A 242 -1.49 -13.70 4.62
CA VAL A 242 -0.48 -14.43 5.42
C VAL A 242 -0.04 -15.73 4.75
N ALA A 243 -0.91 -16.39 3.99
CA ALA A 243 -0.62 -17.68 3.36
C ALA A 243 0.29 -17.61 2.12
N ALA A 244 0.42 -16.42 1.51
CA ALA A 244 1.25 -16.22 0.31
C ALA A 244 2.78 -16.21 0.61
N PRO A 245 3.28 -15.48 1.62
CA PRO A 245 4.67 -15.61 2.10
C PRO A 245 4.83 -16.87 2.97
N ALA A 246 6.06 -17.35 3.17
CA ALA A 246 6.35 -18.49 4.05
C ALA A 246 6.05 -18.15 5.53
N PRO A 247 4.87 -18.52 6.07
CA PRO A 247 4.45 -18.10 7.40
C PRO A 247 4.99 -19.06 8.47
N THR A 248 5.13 -18.60 9.71
CA THR A 248 5.39 -19.52 10.82
C THR A 248 4.14 -20.37 11.11
N PRO A 249 4.27 -21.53 11.79
CA PRO A 249 3.12 -22.33 12.20
C PRO A 249 2.12 -21.53 13.03
N GLU A 250 2.59 -20.64 13.90
CA GLU A 250 1.75 -19.79 14.75
C GLU A 250 0.98 -18.75 13.94
N GLN A 251 1.63 -18.13 12.94
CA GLN A 251 0.98 -17.18 12.02
C GLN A 251 -0.11 -17.88 11.19
N SER A 252 0.21 -19.07 10.69
CA SER A 252 -0.74 -19.90 9.93
C SER A 252 -1.95 -20.29 10.79
N ALA A 253 -1.70 -20.75 12.01
CA ALA A 253 -2.76 -21.14 12.94
C ALA A 253 -3.65 -19.94 13.30
N ARG A 254 -3.07 -18.76 13.57
CA ARG A 254 -3.84 -17.54 13.87
C ARG A 254 -4.69 -17.10 12.69
N ALA A 255 -4.12 -17.03 11.49
CA ALA A 255 -4.86 -16.68 10.28
C ALA A 255 -6.01 -17.65 10.03
N ALA A 256 -5.77 -18.95 10.17
CA ALA A 256 -6.79 -19.98 9.96
C ALA A 256 -7.90 -19.98 11.03
N LEU A 257 -7.62 -19.54 12.26
CA LEU A 257 -8.62 -19.35 13.30
C LEU A 257 -9.45 -18.09 13.06
N ALA A 258 -8.80 -16.98 12.70
CA ALA A 258 -9.46 -15.71 12.39
C ALA A 258 -10.45 -15.84 11.22
N LEU A 259 -10.04 -16.50 10.13
CA LEU A 259 -10.88 -16.70 8.94
C LEU A 259 -12.10 -17.62 9.18
N ARG A 260 -12.07 -18.46 10.21
CA ARG A 260 -13.13 -19.44 10.53
C ARG A 260 -13.87 -19.13 11.82
N ARG A 261 -13.84 -17.86 12.24
CA ARG A 261 -14.55 -17.41 13.42
C ARG A 261 -16.06 -17.64 13.27
N PRO A 262 -16.67 -18.49 14.10
CA PRO A 262 -18.09 -18.83 13.96
C PRO A 262 -18.98 -17.61 14.23
N ASP A 263 -18.52 -16.70 15.09
CA ASP A 263 -19.19 -15.43 15.38
C ASP A 263 -19.16 -14.44 14.21
N CYS A 264 -18.28 -14.64 13.22
CA CYS A 264 -18.15 -13.79 12.04
C CYS A 264 -18.62 -14.43 10.74
N ILE A 265 -19.42 -15.50 10.83
CA ILE A 265 -20.12 -16.10 9.70
C ILE A 265 -21.61 -15.78 9.85
N ALA A 266 -22.20 -15.18 8.80
CA ALA A 266 -23.63 -14.86 8.78
C ALA A 266 -24.48 -16.14 8.86
N ASP A 267 -25.55 -16.12 9.65
CA ASP A 267 -26.40 -17.31 9.86
C ASP A 267 -27.13 -17.73 8.57
N SER A 268 -27.34 -16.79 7.65
CA SER A 268 -27.90 -17.04 6.32
C SER A 268 -26.90 -17.61 5.30
N THR A 269 -25.63 -17.81 5.68
CA THR A 269 -24.60 -18.31 4.75
C THR A 269 -24.92 -19.75 4.33
N PRO A 270 -25.14 -20.04 3.02
CA PRO A 270 -25.41 -21.39 2.55
C PRO A 270 -24.30 -22.38 2.92
N PRO A 271 -24.61 -23.66 3.23
CA PRO A 271 -23.61 -24.65 3.65
C PRO A 271 -22.42 -24.80 2.69
N LEU A 272 -22.66 -24.70 1.37
CA LEU A 272 -21.60 -24.79 0.37
C LEU A 272 -20.63 -23.61 0.42
N GLN A 273 -21.14 -22.38 0.63
CA GLN A 273 -20.30 -21.19 0.77
C GLN A 273 -19.51 -21.23 2.08
N ARG A 274 -20.13 -21.73 3.16
CA ARG A 274 -19.45 -21.95 4.44
C ARG A 274 -18.30 -22.93 4.30
N TRP A 275 -18.54 -24.06 3.63
CA TRP A 275 -17.51 -25.06 3.37
C TRP A 275 -16.37 -24.55 2.47
N GLN A 276 -16.66 -23.64 1.53
CA GLN A 276 -15.63 -22.98 0.71
C GLN A 276 -14.78 -22.00 1.52
N ALA A 277 -15.35 -21.32 2.52
CA ALA A 277 -14.62 -20.43 3.42
C ALA A 277 -13.75 -21.19 4.44
N ASP A 278 -14.13 -22.42 4.79
CA ASP A 278 -13.39 -23.27 5.75
C ASP A 278 -12.12 -23.94 5.17
N ARG A 279 -12.00 -23.95 3.83
CA ARG A 279 -11.02 -24.74 3.07
C ARG A 279 -9.80 -23.93 2.67
#